data_AF-A0A9X2KKL2-F1
#
_entry.id   AF-A0A9X2KKL2-F1
#
_cell.length_a   1.000
_cell.length_b   1.000
_cell.length_c   1.000
_cell.angle_alpha   90.00
_cell.angle_beta   90.00
_cell.angle_gamma   90.00
#
_symmetry.space_group_name_H-M   'P 1'
#
loop_
_entity.id
_entity.type
_entity.pdbx_description
1 polymer ?
#
loop_
_entity_poly.entity_id
_entity_poly.type
_entity_poly.pdbx_seq_one_letter_code
_entity_poly.pdbx_strand_id
1 'polypeptide(L)'
;MDEQYEHADPVTGELPEPPEPEGPEEPDESPDPFDRLLGLVESHDGALGELQESVKWLLDQFTDDGEQKFKPVLWSWRYVTGENREKLWEHLSDYIAWINRRYFSTDHSRYILPCWYRHGVVVEELTGMWAAWWEAMYNHRSPTSAYADYHRRFFWPGLEVIDRHLKGCRDARKGHQEMSPVDLSPDPDMEQIIAGDVADHPDVDRTHTL
;
A
#
# COMPACT_ATOMS: atom_id res chain seq x y z
N MET A 1 -47.47 -93.35 67.86
CA MET A 1 -48.31 -92.69 68.87
C MET A 1 -48.15 -91.18 68.70
N ASP A 2 -48.82 -90.48 67.81
CA ASP A 2 -49.65 -90.81 66.65
C ASP A 2 -49.49 -89.62 65.68
N GLU A 3 -49.26 -89.92 64.41
CA GLU A 3 -49.40 -88.96 63.31
C GLU A 3 -50.89 -88.71 63.07
N GLN A 4 -51.31 -87.43 63.04
CA GLN A 4 -52.48 -87.02 62.30
C GLN A 4 -52.01 -86.40 60.99
N TYR A 5 -52.17 -87.17 59.92
CA TYR A 5 -52.24 -86.66 58.55
C TYR A 5 -53.66 -86.11 58.34
N GLU A 6 -53.77 -84.83 58.00
CA GLU A 6 -54.98 -84.28 57.37
C GLU A 6 -54.62 -83.73 55.99
N HIS A 7 -55.48 -84.10 55.03
CA HIS A 7 -55.31 -84.01 53.59
C HIS A 7 -55.74 -82.64 53.03
N ALA A 8 -55.20 -82.35 51.83
CA ALA A 8 -55.78 -81.55 50.73
C ALA A 8 -55.58 -80.01 50.80
N ASP A 9 -55.36 -79.26 49.71
CA ASP A 9 -55.65 -79.42 48.27
C ASP A 9 -54.58 -78.75 47.38
N PRO A 10 -54.51 -79.06 46.06
CA PRO A 10 -53.55 -78.45 45.14
C PRO A 10 -54.06 -77.08 44.66
N VAL A 11 -53.30 -76.02 44.93
CA VAL A 11 -53.54 -74.69 44.34
C VAL A 11 -52.82 -74.61 43.00
N THR A 12 -53.57 -74.74 41.91
CA THR A 12 -53.18 -74.29 40.57
C THR A 12 -53.15 -72.77 40.55
N GLY A 13 -51.95 -72.19 40.69
CA GLY A 13 -51.70 -70.77 40.43
C GLY A 13 -50.80 -70.64 39.21
N GLU A 14 -51.35 -70.16 38.09
CA GLU A 14 -50.60 -69.72 36.91
C GLU A 14 -49.68 -68.57 37.30
N LEU A 15 -48.38 -68.66 36.97
CA LEU A 15 -47.44 -67.56 37.13
C LEU A 15 -47.79 -66.44 36.13
N PRO A 16 -47.75 -65.15 36.53
CA PRO A 16 -47.92 -64.05 35.60
C PRO A 16 -46.73 -63.98 34.61
N GLU A 17 -47.04 -63.81 33.33
CA GLU A 17 -46.05 -63.68 32.25
C GLU A 17 -45.15 -62.45 32.45
N PRO A 18 -43.84 -62.54 32.13
CA PRO A 18 -42.93 -61.41 32.20
C PRO A 18 -43.30 -60.35 31.16
N PRO A 19 -43.08 -59.05 31.43
CA PRO A 19 -43.38 -58.00 30.47
C PRO A 19 -42.53 -58.17 29.20
N GLU A 20 -43.16 -57.98 28.04
CA GLU A 20 -42.51 -58.04 26.73
C GLU A 20 -41.33 -57.07 26.65
N PRO A 21 -40.22 -57.43 25.98
CA PRO A 21 -39.08 -56.54 25.84
C PRO A 21 -39.47 -55.32 25.01
N GLU A 22 -39.13 -54.13 25.50
CA GLU A 22 -39.21 -52.88 24.75
C GLU A 22 -38.51 -53.08 23.40
N GLY A 23 -39.23 -52.76 22.31
CA GLY A 23 -38.73 -52.89 20.94
C GLY A 23 -37.43 -52.09 20.72
N PRO A 24 -36.66 -52.40 19.67
CA PRO A 24 -35.38 -51.75 19.42
C PRO A 24 -35.55 -50.22 19.32
N GLU A 25 -34.72 -49.48 20.07
CA GLU A 25 -34.56 -48.03 19.92
C GLU A 25 -34.40 -47.70 18.43
N GLU A 26 -35.20 -46.76 17.92
CA GLU A 26 -35.09 -46.30 16.53
C GLU A 26 -33.64 -45.86 16.26
N PRO A 27 -33.06 -46.25 15.11
CA PRO A 27 -31.69 -45.87 14.79
C PRO A 27 -31.60 -44.34 14.74
N ASP A 28 -30.68 -43.77 15.52
CA ASP A 28 -30.28 -42.37 15.47
C ASP A 28 -30.07 -41.98 13.99
N GLU A 29 -31.02 -41.22 13.42
CA GLU A 29 -30.97 -40.63 12.07
C GLU A 29 -29.91 -39.52 12.00
N SER A 30 -28.75 -39.77 12.59
CA SER A 30 -27.57 -38.96 12.41
C SER A 30 -27.12 -39.17 10.95
N PRO A 31 -27.02 -38.11 10.13
CA PRO A 31 -26.71 -38.26 8.71
C PRO A 31 -25.40 -39.02 8.52
N ASP A 32 -25.38 -39.88 7.51
CA ASP A 32 -24.30 -40.83 7.24
C ASP A 32 -22.93 -40.11 7.25
N PRO A 33 -21.86 -40.72 7.81
CA PRO A 33 -20.55 -40.11 7.83
C PRO A 33 -20.02 -39.66 6.46
N PHE A 34 -20.38 -40.36 5.38
CA PHE A 34 -20.08 -39.96 4.02
C PHE A 34 -20.92 -38.75 3.57
N ASP A 35 -22.20 -38.67 3.93
CA ASP A 35 -23.05 -37.50 3.65
C ASP A 35 -22.52 -36.24 4.36
N ARG A 36 -21.97 -36.38 5.58
CA ARG A 36 -21.30 -35.28 6.30
C ARG A 36 -20.00 -34.85 5.62
N LEU A 37 -19.21 -35.80 5.12
CA LEU A 37 -17.98 -35.51 4.38
C LEU A 37 -18.29 -34.83 3.04
N LEU A 38 -19.32 -35.29 2.32
CA LEU A 38 -19.78 -34.68 1.08
C LEU A 38 -20.25 -33.25 1.32
N GLY A 39 -21.11 -33.02 2.33
CA GLY A 39 -21.56 -31.68 2.68
C GLY A 39 -20.43 -30.74 3.11
N LEU A 40 -19.38 -31.26 3.76
CA LEU A 40 -18.20 -30.47 4.12
C LEU A 40 -17.34 -30.12 2.89
N VAL A 41 -17.17 -31.06 1.96
CA VAL A 41 -16.45 -30.83 0.70
C VAL A 41 -17.20 -29.82 -0.16
N GLU A 42 -18.52 -29.93 -0.28
CA GLU A 42 -19.36 -28.97 -1.00
C GLU A 42 -19.31 -27.57 -0.37
N SER A 43 -19.36 -27.50 0.96
CA SER A 43 -19.20 -26.24 1.70
C SER A 43 -17.83 -25.59 1.47
N HIS A 44 -16.76 -26.39 1.49
CA HIS A 44 -15.41 -25.90 1.20
C HIS A 44 -15.23 -25.49 -0.26
N ASP A 45 -15.83 -26.21 -1.21
CA ASP A 45 -15.79 -25.85 -2.63
C ASP A 45 -16.48 -24.50 -2.86
N GLY A 46 -17.65 -24.28 -2.23
CA GLY A 46 -18.32 -22.98 -2.21
C GLY A 46 -17.45 -21.86 -1.62
N ALA A 47 -16.85 -22.10 -0.45
CA ALA A 47 -15.98 -21.11 0.21
C ALA A 47 -14.71 -20.80 -0.61
N LEU A 48 -14.14 -21.79 -1.30
CA LEU A 48 -13.01 -21.60 -2.22
C LEU A 48 -13.43 -20.79 -3.45
N GLY A 49 -14.64 -21.00 -3.97
CA GLY A 49 -15.21 -20.20 -5.06
C GLY A 49 -15.36 -18.71 -4.68
N GLU A 50 -15.98 -18.43 -3.53
CA GLU A 50 -16.15 -17.05 -3.03
C GLU A 50 -14.81 -16.35 -2.77
N LEU A 51 -13.83 -17.09 -2.23
CA LEU A 51 -12.48 -16.57 -2.02
C LEU A 51 -11.77 -16.30 -3.35
N GLN A 52 -11.90 -17.19 -4.34
CA GLN A 52 -11.35 -16.99 -5.67
C GLN A 52 -11.94 -15.76 -6.35
N GLU A 53 -13.25 -15.52 -6.23
CA GLU A 53 -13.90 -14.32 -6.77
C GLU A 53 -13.42 -13.05 -6.05
N SER A 54 -13.29 -13.09 -4.72
CA SER A 54 -12.78 -11.98 -3.93
C SER A 54 -11.32 -11.65 -4.27
N VAL A 55 -10.47 -12.67 -4.41
CA VAL A 55 -9.07 -12.52 -4.83
C VAL A 55 -9.00 -12.01 -6.26
N LYS A 56 -9.85 -12.51 -7.17
CA LYS A 56 -9.91 -12.04 -8.55
C LYS A 56 -10.34 -10.58 -8.62
N TRP A 57 -11.34 -10.17 -7.85
CA TRP A 57 -11.77 -8.78 -7.76
C TRP A 57 -10.69 -7.87 -7.19
N LEU A 58 -9.99 -8.31 -6.13
CA LEU A 58 -8.85 -7.58 -5.59
C LEU A 58 -7.72 -7.46 -6.61
N LEU A 59 -7.37 -8.56 -7.28
CA LEU A 59 -6.36 -8.56 -8.32
C LEU A 59 -6.77 -7.60 -9.43
N ASP A 60 -8.00 -7.66 -9.94
CA ASP A 60 -8.52 -6.74 -10.95
C ASP A 60 -8.40 -5.28 -10.48
N GLN A 61 -8.76 -4.96 -9.23
CA GLN A 61 -8.58 -3.64 -8.66
C GLN A 61 -7.11 -3.17 -8.56
N PHE A 62 -6.16 -4.11 -8.44
CA PHE A 62 -4.72 -3.83 -8.43
C PHE A 62 -4.05 -3.99 -9.81
N THR A 63 -4.72 -4.63 -10.78
CA THR A 63 -4.19 -4.94 -12.11
C THR A 63 -4.91 -4.23 -13.26
N ASP A 64 -5.98 -3.47 -12.99
CA ASP A 64 -6.64 -2.53 -13.93
C ASP A 64 -5.75 -1.27 -14.20
N ASP A 65 -4.45 -1.53 -14.35
CA ASP A 65 -3.41 -0.71 -14.96
C ASP A 65 -2.96 -1.41 -16.27
N GLY A 66 -3.93 -1.89 -17.06
CA GLY A 66 -3.74 -2.67 -18.31
C GLY A 66 -3.01 -1.95 -19.45
N GLU A 67 -2.56 -0.73 -19.24
CA GLU A 67 -1.37 -0.17 -19.87
C GLU A 67 -0.59 0.46 -18.73
N GLN A 68 0.69 0.15 -18.56
CA GLN A 68 1.59 0.95 -17.69
C GLN A 68 1.75 2.35 -18.30
N LYS A 69 0.68 3.15 -18.29
CA LYS A 69 0.78 4.59 -18.38
C LYS A 69 1.39 4.99 -17.07
N PHE A 70 2.69 5.27 -17.07
CA PHE A 70 3.35 5.96 -15.97
C PHE A 70 2.58 7.25 -15.69
N LYS A 71 1.59 7.20 -14.79
CA LYS A 71 0.86 8.38 -14.34
C LYS A 71 1.90 9.24 -13.63
N PRO A 72 2.15 10.47 -14.10
CA PRO A 72 3.10 11.34 -13.43
C PRO A 72 2.76 11.46 -11.95
N VAL A 73 3.78 11.39 -11.10
CA VAL A 73 3.59 11.58 -9.66
C VAL A 73 2.94 12.94 -9.39
N LEU A 74 2.10 13.02 -8.36
CA LEU A 74 1.29 14.21 -8.07
C LEU A 74 2.12 15.47 -7.82
N TRP A 75 3.39 15.32 -7.44
CA TRP A 75 4.33 16.41 -7.21
C TRP A 75 5.23 16.72 -8.42
N SER A 76 4.92 16.19 -9.60
CA SER A 76 5.65 16.52 -10.83
C SER A 76 5.16 17.84 -11.41
N TRP A 77 5.90 18.93 -11.19
CA TRP A 77 5.58 20.27 -11.72
C TRP A 77 5.41 20.32 -13.23
N ARG A 78 6.05 19.41 -13.97
CA ARG A 78 5.90 19.29 -15.43
C ARG A 78 4.49 18.89 -15.87
N TYR A 79 3.78 18.10 -15.07
CA TYR A 79 2.53 17.45 -15.48
C TYR A 79 1.34 17.80 -14.59
N VAL A 80 1.57 18.32 -13.38
CA VAL A 80 0.52 18.74 -12.47
C VAL A 80 -0.14 20.05 -12.95
N THR A 81 -1.47 20.02 -13.07
CA THR A 81 -2.30 21.12 -13.58
C THR A 81 -3.50 21.39 -12.68
N GLY A 82 -4.14 22.56 -12.85
CA GLY A 82 -5.39 22.92 -12.18
C GLY A 82 -5.28 22.93 -10.65
N GLU A 83 -6.33 22.48 -9.97
CA GLU A 83 -6.42 22.44 -8.50
C GLU A 83 -5.29 21.63 -7.84
N ASN A 84 -4.82 20.57 -8.49
CA ASN A 84 -3.72 19.76 -7.93
C ASN A 84 -2.40 20.55 -7.90
N ARG A 85 -2.19 21.45 -8.87
CA ARG A 85 -1.01 22.31 -8.90
C ARG A 85 -1.08 23.36 -7.79
N GLU A 86 -2.27 23.89 -7.52
CA GLU A 86 -2.51 24.82 -6.40
C GLU A 86 -2.25 24.13 -5.06
N LYS A 87 -2.80 22.94 -4.83
CA LYS A 87 -2.55 22.14 -3.63
C LYS A 87 -1.06 21.83 -3.44
N LEU A 88 -0.33 21.56 -4.52
CA LEU A 88 1.12 21.34 -4.43
C LEU A 88 1.86 22.59 -3.94
N TRP A 89 1.47 23.78 -4.40
CA TRP A 89 2.02 25.04 -3.88
C TRP A 89 1.73 25.22 -2.40
N GLU A 90 0.50 24.93 -1.95
CA GLU A 90 0.10 25.01 -0.55
C GLU A 90 0.92 24.05 0.33
N HIS A 91 1.00 22.78 -0.06
CA HIS A 91 1.79 21.77 0.64
C HIS A 91 3.25 22.18 0.79
N LEU A 92 3.84 22.72 -0.29
CA LEU A 92 5.23 23.14 -0.29
C LEU A 92 5.43 24.38 0.60
N SER A 93 4.53 25.35 0.54
CA SER A 93 4.55 26.55 1.40
C SER A 93 4.46 26.19 2.88
N ASP A 94 3.54 25.30 3.25
CA ASP A 94 3.35 24.84 4.64
C ASP A 94 4.57 24.07 5.14
N TYR A 95 5.11 23.19 4.31
CA TYR A 95 6.32 22.44 4.62
C TYR A 95 7.52 23.38 4.86
N ILE A 96 7.73 24.39 4.02
CA ILE A 96 8.82 25.37 4.19
C ILE A 96 8.62 26.20 5.45
N ALA A 97 7.39 26.64 5.72
CA ALA A 97 7.07 27.36 6.94
C ALA A 97 7.35 26.50 8.19
N TRP A 98 7.03 25.20 8.15
CA TRP A 98 7.39 24.25 9.20
C TRP A 98 8.91 24.09 9.33
N ILE A 99 9.64 23.90 8.23
CA ILE A 99 11.11 23.77 8.24
C ILE A 99 11.77 25.00 8.88
N ASN A 100 11.41 26.20 8.41
CA ASN A 100 11.98 27.44 8.92
C ASN A 100 11.73 27.61 10.43
N ARG A 101 10.53 27.27 10.91
CA ARG A 101 10.25 27.28 12.36
C ARG A 101 11.00 26.19 13.12
N ARG A 102 11.07 24.97 12.59
CA ARG A 102 11.57 23.79 13.30
C ARG A 102 13.09 23.72 13.37
N TYR A 103 13.78 24.11 12.29
CA TYR A 103 15.23 23.99 12.15
C TYR A 103 15.97 25.32 12.29
N PHE A 104 15.32 26.45 11.99
CA PHE A 104 15.97 27.76 11.87
C PHE A 104 15.37 28.85 12.76
N SER A 105 14.57 28.48 13.77
CA SER A 105 14.02 29.45 14.73
C SER A 105 15.08 30.18 15.55
N THR A 106 16.25 29.56 15.76
CA THR A 106 17.37 30.15 16.52
C THR A 106 18.59 30.49 15.65
N ASP A 107 18.64 29.99 14.41
CA ASP A 107 19.72 30.27 13.45
C ASP A 107 19.17 31.01 12.23
N HIS A 108 19.26 32.33 12.29
CA HIS A 108 18.81 33.24 11.23
C HIS A 108 19.77 33.28 10.02
N SER A 109 20.84 32.48 9.97
CA SER A 109 21.77 32.50 8.84
C SER A 109 21.40 31.48 7.74
N ARG A 110 20.67 30.42 8.08
CA ARG A 110 20.43 29.26 7.20
C ARG A 110 18.98 29.04 6.77
N TYR A 111 18.06 29.92 7.17
CA TYR A 111 16.65 29.82 6.77
C TYR A 111 16.46 29.93 5.25
N ILE A 112 15.39 29.29 4.77
CA ILE A 112 14.95 29.35 3.37
C ILE A 112 14.32 30.72 3.13
N LEU A 113 14.88 31.49 2.19
CA LEU A 113 14.45 32.86 1.91
C LEU A 113 13.01 32.92 1.37
N PRO A 114 12.24 33.99 1.66
CA PRO A 114 10.86 34.13 1.21
C PRO A 114 10.70 34.21 -0.31
N CYS A 115 11.78 34.48 -1.06
CA CYS A 115 11.75 34.48 -2.53
C CYS A 115 11.85 33.09 -3.17
N TRP A 116 11.92 31.99 -2.39
CA TRP A 116 12.17 30.64 -2.90
C TRP A 116 11.29 30.24 -4.09
N TYR A 117 10.00 30.60 -4.06
CA TYR A 117 9.02 30.27 -5.10
C TYR A 117 9.31 30.91 -6.46
N ARG A 118 10.15 31.96 -6.49
CA ARG A 118 10.58 32.63 -7.73
C ARG A 118 11.74 31.92 -8.42
N HIS A 119 12.34 30.92 -7.77
CA HIS A 119 13.49 30.20 -8.28
C HIS A 119 13.08 28.76 -8.64
N GLY A 120 12.84 28.49 -9.93
CA GLY A 120 12.35 27.18 -10.39
C GLY A 120 13.19 25.99 -9.92
N VAL A 121 14.52 26.09 -9.97
CA VAL A 121 15.42 25.04 -9.45
C VAL A 121 15.22 24.80 -7.95
N VAL A 122 15.00 25.87 -7.18
CA VAL A 122 14.75 25.77 -5.73
C VAL A 122 13.38 25.13 -5.46
N VAL A 123 12.38 25.43 -6.29
CA VAL A 123 11.04 24.79 -6.19
C VAL A 123 11.15 23.29 -6.43
N GLU A 124 11.86 22.85 -7.48
CA GLU A 124 12.07 21.43 -7.77
C GLU A 124 12.83 20.72 -6.62
N GLU A 125 13.93 21.30 -6.15
CA GLU A 125 14.72 20.74 -5.05
C GLU A 125 13.91 20.60 -3.76
N LEU A 126 13.16 21.66 -3.38
CA LEU A 126 12.28 21.63 -2.20
C LEU A 126 11.15 20.62 -2.35
N THR A 127 10.66 20.41 -3.57
CA THR A 127 9.60 19.42 -3.83
C THR A 127 10.13 18.00 -3.66
N GLY A 128 11.35 17.72 -4.13
CA GLY A 128 12.03 16.45 -3.88
C GLY A 128 12.29 16.21 -2.40
N MET A 129 12.76 17.22 -1.67
CA MET A 129 12.93 17.16 -0.21
C MET A 129 11.61 16.89 0.51
N TRP A 130 10.54 17.60 0.16
CA TRP A 130 9.20 17.38 0.71
C TRP A 130 8.70 15.96 0.42
N ALA A 131 8.87 15.45 -0.79
CA ALA A 131 8.44 14.09 -1.15
C ALA A 131 9.20 13.02 -0.35
N ALA A 132 10.51 13.19 -0.16
CA ALA A 132 11.31 12.29 0.69
C ALA A 132 10.92 12.37 2.17
N TRP A 133 10.60 13.57 2.67
CA TRP A 133 10.07 13.75 4.02
C TRP A 133 8.71 13.06 4.19
N TRP A 134 7.82 13.22 3.21
CA TRP A 134 6.50 12.63 3.20
C TRP A 134 6.59 11.09 3.19
N GLU A 135 7.41 10.52 2.31
CA GLU A 135 7.65 9.08 2.28
C GLU A 135 8.16 8.58 3.63
N ALA A 136 9.11 9.28 4.26
CA ALA A 136 9.67 8.87 5.54
C ALA A 136 8.69 8.98 6.73
N MET A 137 7.66 9.82 6.62
CA MET A 137 6.73 10.15 7.71
C MET A 137 5.39 9.41 7.63
N TYR A 138 4.93 9.11 6.43
CA TYR A 138 3.61 8.55 6.19
C TYR A 138 3.72 7.06 5.83
N ASN A 139 2.67 6.29 6.15
CA ASN A 139 2.53 4.87 5.80
C ASN A 139 3.52 3.86 6.42
N HIS A 140 4.24 4.23 7.48
CA HIS A 140 5.06 3.28 8.25
C HIS A 140 4.30 2.72 9.46
N ARG A 141 4.22 1.39 9.59
CA ARG A 141 3.63 0.71 10.77
C ARG A 141 4.61 0.52 11.93
N SER A 142 5.89 0.77 11.69
CA SER A 142 6.98 0.60 12.67
C SER A 142 8.11 1.57 12.34
N PRO A 143 8.98 1.93 13.30
CA PRO A 143 10.11 2.82 13.05
C PRO A 143 11.03 2.28 11.96
N THR A 144 11.40 3.14 11.01
CA THR A 144 12.32 2.82 9.91
C THR A 144 13.52 3.78 9.91
N SER A 145 14.56 3.45 9.15
CA SER A 145 15.69 4.37 8.93
C SER A 145 15.35 5.54 8.01
N ALA A 146 14.19 5.52 7.34
CA ALA A 146 13.83 6.45 6.28
C ALA A 146 13.92 7.91 6.74
N TYR A 147 13.48 8.22 7.97
CA TYR A 147 13.59 9.59 8.47
C TYR A 147 15.02 10.03 8.81
N ALA A 148 15.85 9.07 9.22
CA ALA A 148 17.26 9.32 9.45
C ALA A 148 18.02 9.47 8.12
N ASP A 149 17.62 8.74 7.09
CA ASP A 149 18.11 8.87 5.71
C ASP A 149 17.65 10.19 5.08
N TYR A 150 16.39 10.61 5.28
CA TYR A 150 15.86 11.91 4.88
C TYR A 150 16.82 13.04 5.27
N HIS A 151 17.24 13.08 6.53
CA HIS A 151 18.17 14.12 7.01
C HIS A 151 19.53 14.07 6.33
N ARG A 152 20.11 12.87 6.23
CA ARG A 152 21.51 12.70 5.81
C ARG A 152 21.69 12.80 4.30
N ARG A 153 20.71 12.33 3.52
CA ARG A 153 20.82 12.19 2.07
C ARG A 153 20.13 13.31 1.31
N PHE A 154 19.07 13.88 1.89
CA PHE A 154 18.20 14.82 1.17
C PHE A 154 18.16 16.19 1.83
N PHE A 155 17.88 16.25 3.15
CA PHE A 155 17.64 17.53 3.81
C PHE A 155 18.88 18.43 3.88
N TRP A 156 19.95 17.98 4.55
CA TRP A 156 21.15 18.80 4.69
C TRP A 156 21.86 19.06 3.36
N PRO A 157 22.06 18.04 2.49
CA PRO A 157 22.62 18.28 1.16
C PRO A 157 21.76 19.20 0.29
N GLY A 158 20.43 19.05 0.30
CA GLY A 158 19.50 19.88 -0.47
C GLY A 158 19.54 21.35 -0.04
N LEU A 159 19.71 21.62 1.26
CA LEU A 159 19.90 22.98 1.76
C LEU A 159 21.17 23.65 1.22
N GLU A 160 22.26 22.90 0.99
CA GLU A 160 23.47 23.44 0.36
C GLU A 160 23.24 23.79 -1.11
N VAL A 161 22.45 22.99 -1.83
CA VAL A 161 22.01 23.29 -3.20
C VAL A 161 21.17 24.56 -3.22
N ILE A 162 20.18 24.66 -2.34
CA ILE A 162 19.29 25.82 -2.23
C ILE A 162 20.09 27.08 -1.91
N ASP A 163 21.03 27.03 -0.94
CA ASP A 163 21.82 28.21 -0.58
C ASP A 163 22.67 28.72 -1.76
N ARG A 164 23.21 27.81 -2.59
CA ARG A 164 23.94 28.18 -3.81
C ARG A 164 23.07 28.98 -4.79
N HIS A 165 21.82 28.55 -4.99
CA HIS A 165 20.88 29.21 -5.90
C HIS A 165 20.29 30.50 -5.32
N LEU A 166 20.27 30.64 -3.99
CA LEU A 166 19.76 31.82 -3.30
C LEU A 166 20.85 32.80 -2.85
N LYS A 167 22.13 32.50 -3.10
CA LYS A 167 23.27 33.32 -2.66
C LYS A 167 23.16 34.79 -3.08
N GLY A 168 22.67 35.06 -4.30
CA GLY A 168 22.44 36.42 -4.78
C GLY A 168 21.34 37.16 -4.03
N CYS A 169 20.29 36.45 -3.62
CA CYS A 169 19.14 37.00 -2.89
C CYS A 169 19.40 37.21 -1.39
N ARG A 170 20.39 36.51 -0.83
CA ARG A 170 20.77 36.65 0.60
C ARG A 170 21.55 37.93 0.88
N ASP A 171 22.15 38.54 -0.14
CA ASP A 171 22.84 39.83 -0.01
C ASP A 171 21.82 40.96 0.17
N ALA A 172 21.60 41.37 1.43
CA ALA A 172 20.62 42.40 1.81
C ALA A 172 20.82 43.74 1.09
N ARG A 173 22.00 44.00 0.51
CA ARG A 173 22.28 45.23 -0.26
C ARG A 173 21.76 45.17 -1.69
N LYS A 174 21.54 43.97 -2.23
CA LYS A 174 21.17 43.76 -3.64
C LYS A 174 19.68 43.52 -3.85
N GLY A 175 18.95 43.15 -2.79
CA GLY A 175 17.55 42.75 -2.91
C GLY A 175 17.39 41.46 -3.74
N HIS A 176 16.15 41.05 -3.98
CA HIS A 176 15.89 39.93 -4.89
C HIS A 176 16.29 40.33 -6.32
N GLN A 177 17.12 39.51 -6.96
CA GLN A 177 17.51 39.70 -8.35
C GLN A 177 16.80 38.66 -9.22
N GLU A 178 15.89 39.12 -10.08
CA GLU A 178 15.32 38.28 -11.12
C GLU A 178 16.43 37.94 -12.13
N MET A 179 16.70 36.65 -12.29
CA MET A 179 17.59 36.18 -13.34
C MET A 179 16.76 36.03 -14.62
N SER A 180 17.15 36.72 -15.69
CA SER A 180 16.55 36.52 -16.99
C SER A 180 16.78 35.07 -17.46
N PRO A 181 15.75 34.38 -17.96
CA PRO A 181 15.92 33.06 -18.56
C PRO A 181 16.93 33.12 -19.70
N VAL A 182 17.87 32.19 -19.72
CA VAL A 182 18.69 31.94 -20.91
C VAL A 182 17.86 31.02 -21.81
N ASP A 183 17.78 31.35 -23.09
CA ASP A 183 17.23 30.43 -24.08
C ASP A 183 18.21 29.25 -24.23
N LEU A 184 17.80 28.11 -23.69
CA LEU A 184 18.51 26.84 -23.75
C LEU A 184 17.73 25.83 -24.59
N SER A 185 17.01 26.32 -25.61
CA SER A 185 16.32 25.45 -26.56
C SER A 185 17.31 24.43 -27.14
N PRO A 186 16.89 23.16 -27.31
CA PRO A 186 17.75 22.13 -27.89
C PRO A 186 18.33 22.56 -29.24
N ASP A 187 19.55 22.13 -29.52
CA ASP A 187 20.18 22.31 -30.82
C ASP A 187 19.28 21.71 -31.91
N PRO A 188 18.92 22.45 -32.98
CA PRO A 188 18.08 21.92 -34.05
C PRO A 188 18.65 20.67 -34.73
N ASP A 189 19.96 20.43 -34.64
CA ASP A 189 20.60 19.24 -35.21
C ASP A 189 20.50 18.01 -34.30
N MET A 190 19.98 18.16 -33.07
CA MET A 190 19.84 17.05 -32.10
C MET A 190 18.99 15.90 -32.64
N GLU A 191 17.90 16.18 -33.36
CA GLU A 191 17.02 15.15 -33.92
C GLU A 191 17.74 14.31 -34.98
N GLN A 192 18.59 14.94 -35.79
CA GLN A 192 19.36 14.25 -36.83
C GLN A 192 20.42 13.33 -36.22
N ILE A 193 21.09 13.77 -35.15
CA ILE A 193 22.06 12.96 -34.42
C ILE A 193 21.38 11.75 -33.77
N ILE A 194 20.23 11.95 -33.12
CA ILE A 194 19.46 10.85 -32.53
C ILE A 194 19.04 9.84 -33.59
N ALA A 195 18.53 10.31 -34.73
CA ALA A 195 18.12 9.44 -35.82
C ALA A 195 19.30 8.62 -36.39
N GLY A 196 20.49 9.23 -36.49
CA GLY A 196 21.71 8.53 -36.88
C GLY A 196 22.13 7.47 -35.86
N ASP A 197 22.18 7.83 -34.58
CA ASP A 197 22.55 6.93 -33.48
C ASP A 197 21.62 5.71 -33.38
N VAL A 198 20.31 5.92 -33.48
CA VAL A 198 19.31 4.83 -33.48
C VAL A 198 19.47 3.92 -34.71
N ALA A 199 19.82 4.49 -35.88
CA ALA A 199 20.07 3.70 -37.08
C ALA A 199 21.35 2.84 -36.98
N ASP A 200 22.39 3.35 -36.31
CA ASP A 200 23.65 2.65 -36.05
C ASP A 200 23.54 1.60 -34.92
N HIS A 201 22.53 1.74 -34.05
CA HIS A 201 22.26 0.87 -32.90
C HIS A 201 20.84 0.26 -32.92
N PRO A 202 20.50 -0.57 -33.93
CA PRO A 202 19.18 -1.18 -34.02
C PRO A 202 18.93 -2.15 -32.86
N ASP A 203 17.66 -2.25 -32.44
CA ASP A 203 17.24 -3.25 -31.47
C ASP A 203 17.61 -4.66 -31.96
N VAL A 204 18.43 -5.35 -31.17
CA VAL A 204 18.69 -6.77 -31.41
C VAL A 204 17.46 -7.55 -31.02
N ASP A 205 16.85 -8.24 -31.99
CA ASP A 205 15.76 -9.17 -31.75
C ASP A 205 16.24 -10.30 -30.83
N ARG A 206 15.88 -10.23 -29.54
CA ARG A 206 16.27 -11.19 -28.50
C ARG A 206 15.31 -12.39 -28.45
N THR A 207 14.78 -12.83 -29.58
CA THR A 207 13.81 -13.94 -29.61
C THR A 207 14.42 -15.35 -29.63
N HIS A 208 15.74 -15.54 -29.62
CA HIS A 208 16.32 -16.88 -29.49
C HIS A 208 17.42 -16.97 -28.41
N THR A 209 17.36 -18.06 -27.62
CA THR A 209 18.22 -18.53 -26.50
C THR A 209 17.56 -18.24 -25.14
N LEU A 210 16.80 -19.15 -24.50
CA LEU A 210 16.96 -20.59 -24.27
C LEU A 210 15.63 -21.36 -24.36
#